data_AF-A0A1Q9SC74-F1
#
_entry.id   AF-A0A1Q9SC74-F1
#
_cell.length_a   1.000
_cell.length_b   1.000
_cell.length_c   1.000
_cell.angle_alpha   90.00
_cell.angle_beta   90.00
_cell.angle_gamma   90.00
#
_symmetry.space_group_name_H-M   'P 1'
#
loop_
_entity.id
_entity.type
_entity.pdbx_description
1 polymer ?
#
loop_
_entity_poly.entity_id
_entity_poly.type
_entity_poly.pdbx_seq_one_letter_code
_entity_poly.pdbx_strand_id
1 'polypeptide(L)'
;MGEPAPFDPNDYRKRVLAAVEKRGGPDASDPFELYDLPLPGDADGDPDGDLDDAAVAARIEEVWAAWQRQRDHPKYRVLVALLVEQHAERSAELLDPVRRRRAAARVRAERARRDSVRHELLDGAIDRLVQRHGGIPADKVDGLYELGALAGLSRAEVDERMGRHRVLPRPQAIGPERRRQVRALLDEFGRLTGDPPRPPCSGWLGVGPDATAEQVRAAAASRRARARELPPQRLRAVVDELLVPWSTSCSCTSRS
;
A
#
# COMPACT_ATOMS: atom_id res chain seq x y z
N MET A 1 -18.98 -22.36 -28.06
CA MET A 1 -18.29 -23.65 -27.86
C MET A 1 -16.83 -23.39 -28.19
N GLY A 2 -16.06 -22.99 -27.18
CA GLY A 2 -14.69 -22.51 -27.36
C GLY A 2 -13.74 -23.68 -27.56
N GLU A 3 -13.09 -23.74 -28.72
CA GLU A 3 -11.96 -24.63 -28.93
C GLU A 3 -10.73 -24.02 -28.21
N PRO A 4 -10.00 -24.80 -27.40
CA PRO A 4 -8.82 -24.28 -26.71
C PRO A 4 -7.76 -23.88 -27.74
N ALA A 5 -7.02 -22.79 -27.48
CA ALA A 5 -5.85 -22.44 -28.29
C ALA A 5 -4.89 -23.65 -28.41
N PRO A 6 -4.18 -23.84 -29.53
CA PRO A 6 -3.29 -24.99 -29.68
C PRO A 6 -2.20 -24.99 -28.61
N PHE A 7 -1.99 -26.15 -27.97
CA PHE A 7 -0.95 -26.30 -26.95
C PHE A 7 0.45 -26.26 -27.57
N ASP A 8 1.30 -25.32 -27.12
CA ASP A 8 2.71 -25.24 -27.49
C ASP A 8 3.61 -25.70 -26.33
N PRO A 9 4.27 -26.88 -26.43
CA PRO A 9 5.16 -27.38 -25.40
C PRO A 9 6.36 -26.47 -25.07
N ASN A 10 6.82 -25.65 -26.02
CA ASN A 10 7.93 -24.73 -25.82
C ASN A 10 7.50 -23.44 -25.11
N ASP A 11 6.34 -22.88 -25.47
CA ASP A 11 5.73 -21.78 -24.73
C ASP A 11 5.42 -22.21 -23.29
N TYR A 12 4.74 -23.35 -23.13
CA TYR A 12 4.38 -23.93 -21.84
C TYR A 12 5.61 -24.06 -20.92
N ARG A 13 6.75 -24.51 -21.44
CA ARG A 13 7.98 -24.64 -20.67
C ARG A 13 8.52 -23.30 -20.17
N LYS A 14 8.44 -22.25 -21.00
CA LYS A 14 8.95 -20.91 -20.66
C LYS A 14 8.02 -20.18 -19.69
N ARG A 15 6.71 -20.32 -19.88
CA ARG A 15 5.68 -19.61 -19.12
C ARG A 15 5.30 -20.33 -17.83
N VAL A 16 4.96 -21.61 -17.92
CA VAL A 16 4.44 -22.41 -16.79
C VAL A 16 5.58 -23.06 -16.02
N LEU A 17 6.35 -23.97 -16.63
CA LEU A 17 7.35 -24.74 -15.88
C LEU A 17 8.42 -23.85 -15.23
N ALA A 18 8.88 -22.80 -15.91
CA ALA A 18 9.84 -21.86 -15.33
C ALA A 18 9.27 -21.09 -14.11
N ALA A 19 7.99 -20.71 -14.15
CA ALA A 19 7.33 -20.02 -13.04
C ALA A 19 7.10 -20.95 -11.84
N VAL A 20 6.67 -22.18 -12.11
CA VAL A 20 6.47 -23.23 -11.09
C VAL A 20 7.79 -23.57 -10.39
N GLU A 21 8.86 -23.77 -11.15
CA GLU A 21 10.21 -24.01 -10.62
C GLU A 21 10.67 -22.84 -9.72
N LYS A 22 10.48 -21.60 -10.18
CA LYS A 22 10.83 -20.40 -9.41
C LYS A 22 10.06 -20.28 -8.10
N ARG A 23 8.82 -20.78 -8.03
CA ARG A 23 7.99 -20.79 -6.81
C ARG A 23 8.30 -21.98 -5.88
N GLY A 24 9.20 -22.89 -6.26
CA GLY A 24 9.60 -24.02 -5.42
C GLY A 24 8.80 -25.30 -5.68
N GLY A 25 8.10 -25.40 -6.80
CA GLY A 25 7.50 -26.66 -7.26
C GLY A 25 5.96 -26.65 -7.38
N PRO A 26 5.37 -27.84 -7.61
CA PRO A 26 3.96 -27.97 -7.99
C PRO A 26 2.99 -27.68 -6.83
N ASP A 27 3.44 -27.75 -5.58
CA ASP A 27 2.62 -27.44 -4.40
C ASP A 27 2.41 -25.94 -4.20
N ALA A 28 3.31 -25.11 -4.72
CA ALA A 28 3.20 -23.65 -4.67
C ALA A 28 2.37 -23.07 -5.84
N SER A 29 1.93 -23.91 -6.78
CA SER A 29 1.24 -23.50 -8.02
C SER A 29 -0.16 -24.08 -8.07
N ASP A 30 -1.09 -23.36 -8.71
CA ASP A 30 -2.48 -23.80 -8.77
C ASP A 30 -2.74 -24.81 -9.91
N PRO A 31 -3.74 -25.70 -9.77
CA PRO A 31 -4.01 -26.74 -10.78
C PRO A 31 -4.32 -26.18 -12.18
N PHE A 32 -4.96 -25.00 -12.27
CA PHE A 32 -5.31 -24.40 -13.56
C PHE A 32 -4.05 -23.92 -14.29
N GLU A 33 -3.11 -23.30 -13.59
CA GLU A 33 -1.81 -22.92 -14.14
C GLU A 33 -1.00 -24.15 -14.60
N LEU A 34 -0.98 -25.22 -13.80
CA LEU A 34 -0.22 -26.44 -14.14
C LEU A 34 -0.68 -27.08 -15.45
N TYR A 35 -1.99 -27.14 -15.69
CA TYR A 35 -2.58 -27.70 -16.90
C TYR A 35 -2.85 -26.66 -18.00
N ASP A 36 -2.37 -25.43 -17.82
CA ASP A 36 -2.58 -24.33 -18.76
C ASP A 36 -4.06 -24.10 -19.11
N LEU A 37 -4.93 -24.18 -18.11
CA LEU A 37 -6.37 -24.01 -18.25
C LEU A 37 -6.77 -22.60 -17.80
N PRO A 38 -7.67 -21.92 -18.53
CA PRO A 38 -8.28 -20.69 -18.05
C PRO A 38 -9.11 -20.98 -16.79
N LEU A 39 -9.20 -20.00 -15.90
CA LEU A 39 -10.15 -20.05 -14.80
C LEU A 39 -11.56 -19.80 -15.37
N PRO A 40 -12.56 -20.59 -14.96
CA PRO A 40 -13.95 -20.36 -15.37
C PRO A 40 -14.39 -18.92 -15.05
N GLY A 41 -14.86 -18.21 -16.07
CA GLY A 41 -15.26 -16.79 -16.01
C GLY A 41 -14.16 -15.73 -16.15
N ASP A 42 -12.88 -16.13 -16.32
CA ASP A 42 -11.75 -15.19 -16.51
C ASP A 42 -11.38 -14.99 -18.00
N ALA A 43 -12.08 -15.63 -18.94
CA ALA A 43 -11.88 -15.38 -20.37
C ALA A 43 -12.33 -13.94 -20.67
N ASP A 44 -11.37 -13.06 -20.93
CA ASP A 44 -11.55 -11.64 -21.26
C ASP A 44 -12.72 -11.41 -22.25
N GLY A 45 -13.91 -11.18 -21.71
CA GLY A 45 -15.09 -10.77 -22.47
C GLY A 45 -15.92 -11.86 -23.18
N ASP A 46 -15.65 -13.15 -22.99
CA ASP A 46 -16.49 -14.22 -23.59
C ASP A 46 -17.18 -15.08 -22.52
N PRO A 47 -18.48 -14.84 -22.23
CA PRO A 47 -19.26 -15.68 -21.31
C PRO A 47 -19.50 -17.11 -21.82
N ASP A 48 -19.25 -17.39 -23.11
CA ASP A 48 -19.27 -18.74 -23.71
C ASP A 48 -17.86 -19.37 -23.81
N GLY A 49 -16.83 -18.69 -23.28
CA GLY A 49 -15.42 -19.08 -23.30
C GLY A 49 -14.99 -20.10 -22.23
N ASP A 50 -15.93 -20.60 -21.43
CA ASP A 50 -15.68 -21.72 -20.53
C ASP A 50 -15.43 -22.99 -21.37
N LEU A 51 -14.25 -23.60 -21.20
CA LEU A 51 -13.94 -24.88 -21.82
C LEU A 51 -14.93 -25.94 -21.34
N ASP A 52 -15.50 -26.69 -22.28
CA ASP A 52 -16.32 -27.85 -21.95
C ASP A 52 -15.47 -28.99 -21.37
N ASP A 53 -16.14 -30.01 -20.84
CA ASP A 53 -15.46 -31.13 -20.17
C ASP A 53 -14.54 -31.91 -21.10
N ALA A 54 -14.87 -31.99 -22.40
CA ALA A 54 -14.07 -32.67 -23.40
C ALA A 54 -12.79 -31.89 -23.71
N ALA A 55 -12.89 -30.57 -23.87
CA ALA A 55 -11.76 -29.67 -24.10
C ALA A 55 -10.82 -29.62 -22.88
N VAL A 56 -11.37 -29.62 -21.67
CA VAL A 56 -10.57 -29.72 -20.43
C VAL A 56 -9.82 -31.05 -20.37
N ALA A 57 -10.50 -32.17 -20.63
CA ALA A 57 -9.86 -33.49 -20.63
C ALA A 57 -8.76 -33.59 -21.71
N ALA A 58 -9.04 -33.11 -22.93
CA ALA A 58 -8.07 -33.09 -24.02
C ALA A 58 -6.82 -32.27 -23.65
N ARG A 59 -7.00 -31.08 -23.08
CA ARG A 59 -5.88 -30.24 -22.64
C ARG A 59 -5.04 -30.92 -21.54
N ILE A 60 -5.69 -31.55 -20.58
CA ILE A 60 -5.01 -32.29 -19.51
C ILE A 60 -4.13 -33.42 -20.09
N GLU A 61 -4.66 -34.17 -21.06
CA GLU A 61 -3.93 -35.23 -21.76
C GLU A 61 -2.76 -34.69 -22.58
N GLU A 62 -2.94 -33.58 -23.31
CA GLU A 62 -1.88 -32.92 -24.07
C GLU A 62 -0.70 -32.51 -23.18
N VAL A 63 -1.02 -31.87 -22.05
CA VAL A 63 -0.03 -31.43 -21.05
C VAL A 63 0.66 -32.64 -20.42
N TRP A 64 -0.09 -33.66 -20.04
CA TRP A 64 0.48 -34.88 -19.47
C TRP A 64 1.41 -35.59 -20.45
N ALA A 65 1.01 -35.72 -21.71
CA ALA A 65 1.87 -36.27 -22.77
C ALA A 65 3.14 -35.42 -22.95
N ALA A 66 3.04 -34.09 -22.83
CA ALA A 66 4.20 -33.20 -22.88
C ALA A 66 5.14 -33.39 -21.68
N TRP A 67 4.61 -33.65 -20.47
CA TRP A 67 5.41 -34.00 -19.31
C TRP A 67 6.12 -35.34 -19.50
N GLN A 68 5.43 -36.37 -20.00
CA GLN A 68 6.02 -37.68 -20.26
C GLN A 68 7.21 -37.60 -21.23
N ARG A 69 7.12 -36.75 -22.28
CA ARG A 69 8.22 -36.50 -23.22
C ARG A 69 9.38 -35.71 -22.62
N GLN A 70 9.15 -34.98 -21.53
CA GLN A 70 10.13 -34.09 -20.90
C GLN A 70 10.75 -34.68 -19.62
N ARG A 71 10.52 -35.96 -19.33
CA ARG A 71 11.08 -36.62 -18.13
C ARG A 71 12.60 -36.51 -18.05
N ASP A 72 13.30 -36.58 -19.18
CA ASP A 72 14.76 -36.48 -19.23
C ASP A 72 15.27 -35.06 -19.47
N HIS A 73 14.42 -34.04 -19.34
CA HIS A 73 14.83 -32.65 -19.59
C HIS A 73 15.88 -32.19 -18.57
N PRO A 74 17.05 -31.68 -18.99
CA PRO A 74 18.19 -31.43 -18.09
C PRO A 74 17.88 -30.45 -16.97
N LYS A 75 17.00 -29.46 -17.22
CA LYS A 75 16.62 -28.43 -16.25
C LYS A 75 15.40 -28.81 -15.38
N TYR A 76 14.46 -29.58 -15.92
CA TYR A 76 13.12 -29.73 -15.32
C TYR A 76 12.78 -31.18 -14.95
N ARG A 77 13.71 -32.12 -15.12
CA ARG A 77 13.49 -33.55 -14.86
C ARG A 77 12.85 -33.83 -13.50
N VAL A 78 13.31 -33.19 -12.43
CA VAL A 78 12.78 -33.41 -11.07
C VAL A 78 11.35 -32.90 -10.95
N LEU A 79 11.09 -31.67 -11.40
CA LEU A 79 9.76 -31.08 -11.41
C LEU A 79 8.77 -31.91 -12.25
N VAL A 80 9.18 -32.30 -13.45
CA VAL A 80 8.35 -33.10 -14.36
C VAL A 80 8.09 -34.49 -13.78
N ALA A 81 9.05 -35.12 -13.12
CA ALA A 81 8.84 -36.41 -12.45
C ALA A 81 7.76 -36.31 -11.37
N LEU A 82 7.79 -35.26 -10.53
CA LEU A 82 6.77 -35.01 -9.51
C LEU A 82 5.39 -34.73 -10.12
N LEU A 83 5.33 -33.95 -11.20
CA LEU A 83 4.08 -33.66 -11.91
C LEU A 83 3.46 -34.93 -12.51
N VAL A 84 4.28 -35.82 -13.07
CA VAL A 84 3.81 -37.11 -13.60
C VAL A 84 3.34 -38.04 -12.50
N GLU A 85 4.05 -38.11 -11.37
CA GLU A 85 3.69 -38.94 -10.23
C GLU A 85 2.33 -38.53 -9.63
N GLN A 86 2.11 -37.22 -9.48
CA GLN A 86 0.90 -36.67 -8.86
C GLN A 86 -0.22 -36.39 -9.87
N HIS A 87 -0.03 -36.75 -11.15
CA HIS A 87 -0.96 -36.42 -12.23
C HIS A 87 -2.39 -36.91 -11.92
N ALA A 88 -2.54 -38.19 -11.57
CA ALA A 88 -3.84 -38.81 -11.35
C ALA A 88 -4.65 -38.14 -10.23
N GLU A 89 -4.00 -37.73 -9.15
CA GLU A 89 -4.64 -37.03 -8.05
C GLU A 89 -5.04 -35.60 -8.46
N ARG A 90 -4.12 -34.87 -9.11
CA ARG A 90 -4.33 -33.46 -9.49
C ARG A 90 -5.34 -33.30 -10.62
N SER A 91 -5.35 -34.19 -11.61
CA SER A 91 -6.29 -34.12 -12.74
C SER A 91 -7.71 -34.49 -12.33
N ALA A 92 -7.88 -35.39 -11.34
CA ALA A 92 -9.20 -35.81 -10.86
C ALA A 92 -10.06 -34.64 -10.33
N GLU A 93 -9.45 -33.59 -9.76
CA GLU A 93 -10.20 -32.39 -9.33
C GLU A 93 -10.72 -31.56 -10.52
N LEU A 94 -10.01 -31.58 -11.65
CA LEU A 94 -10.33 -30.78 -12.83
C LEU A 94 -11.25 -31.50 -13.82
N LEU A 95 -11.20 -32.83 -13.87
CA LEU A 95 -12.05 -33.65 -14.73
C LEU A 95 -13.52 -33.69 -14.27
N ASP A 96 -13.79 -33.50 -12.98
CA ASP A 96 -15.16 -33.39 -12.44
C ASP A 96 -15.63 -31.92 -12.50
N PRO A 97 -16.75 -31.60 -13.18
CA PRO A 97 -17.19 -30.21 -13.36
C PRO A 97 -17.54 -29.49 -12.05
N VAL A 98 -18.08 -30.21 -11.07
CA VAL A 98 -18.47 -29.65 -9.76
C VAL A 98 -17.21 -29.37 -8.94
N ARG A 99 -16.25 -30.31 -8.94
CA ARG A 99 -14.96 -30.12 -8.26
C ARG A 99 -14.16 -29.01 -8.91
N ARG A 100 -14.13 -28.93 -10.25
CA ARG A 100 -13.45 -27.88 -11.02
C ARG A 100 -13.95 -26.49 -10.65
N ARG A 101 -15.28 -26.27 -10.56
CA ARG A 101 -15.83 -24.98 -10.13
C ARG A 101 -15.43 -24.59 -8.70
N ARG A 102 -15.40 -25.56 -7.77
CA ARG A 102 -14.95 -25.33 -6.39
C ARG A 102 -13.46 -25.01 -6.34
N ALA A 103 -12.64 -25.73 -7.11
CA ALA A 103 -11.22 -25.46 -7.26
C ALA A 103 -11.00 -24.05 -7.81
N ALA A 104 -11.75 -23.65 -8.85
CA ALA A 104 -11.67 -22.31 -9.42
C ALA A 104 -11.96 -21.21 -8.39
N ALA A 105 -13.02 -21.38 -7.59
CA ALA A 105 -13.33 -20.43 -6.52
C ALA A 105 -12.21 -20.34 -5.47
N ARG A 106 -11.64 -21.48 -5.06
CA ARG A 106 -10.51 -21.55 -4.13
C ARG A 106 -9.27 -20.84 -4.69
N VAL A 107 -8.93 -21.12 -5.95
CA VAL A 107 -7.78 -20.52 -6.64
C VAL A 107 -7.97 -19.02 -6.83
N ARG A 108 -9.17 -18.55 -7.20
CA ARG A 108 -9.47 -17.11 -7.26
C ARG A 108 -9.27 -16.43 -5.90
N ALA A 109 -9.78 -17.03 -4.83
CA ALA A 109 -9.59 -16.51 -3.48
C ALA A 109 -8.11 -16.50 -3.06
N GLU A 110 -7.36 -17.54 -3.41
CA GLU A 110 -5.93 -17.61 -3.12
C GLU A 110 -5.12 -16.59 -3.92
N ARG A 111 -5.39 -16.43 -5.22
CA ARG A 111 -4.77 -15.40 -6.06
C ARG A 111 -5.08 -14.00 -5.54
N ALA A 112 -6.34 -13.74 -5.17
CA ALA A 112 -6.74 -12.47 -4.56
C ALA A 112 -6.04 -12.23 -3.21
N ARG A 113 -5.84 -13.25 -2.39
CA ARG A 113 -5.08 -13.16 -1.14
C ARG A 113 -3.59 -12.90 -1.37
N ARG A 114 -2.98 -13.59 -2.33
CA ARG A 114 -1.57 -13.35 -2.70
C ARG A 114 -1.38 -11.92 -3.21
N ASP A 115 -2.35 -11.42 -3.99
CA ASP A 115 -2.34 -10.04 -4.46
C ASP A 115 -2.62 -9.04 -3.33
N SER A 116 -3.46 -9.35 -2.34
CA SER A 116 -3.66 -8.49 -1.18
C SER A 116 -2.38 -8.34 -0.35
N VAL A 117 -1.63 -9.43 -0.15
CA VAL A 117 -0.33 -9.41 0.57
C VAL A 117 0.67 -8.45 -0.09
N ARG A 118 0.68 -8.38 -1.42
CA ARG A 118 1.52 -7.42 -2.18
C ARG A 118 1.23 -5.96 -1.79
N HIS A 119 0.00 -5.68 -1.39
CA HIS A 119 -0.46 -4.34 -1.05
C HIS A 119 -0.44 -4.04 0.45
N GLU A 120 -0.38 -5.05 1.32
CA GLU A 120 -0.44 -4.89 2.78
C GLU A 120 0.59 -3.89 3.33
N LEU A 121 1.81 -3.90 2.79
CA LEU A 121 2.87 -2.99 3.22
C LEU A 121 2.51 -1.52 2.96
N LEU A 122 1.97 -1.25 1.77
CA LEU A 122 1.56 0.09 1.35
C LEU A 122 0.32 0.55 2.13
N ASP A 123 -0.70 -0.31 2.20
CA ASP A 123 -1.96 -0.02 2.90
C ASP A 123 -1.70 0.28 4.38
N GLY A 124 -0.88 -0.54 5.06
CA GLY A 124 -0.51 -0.30 6.44
C GLY A 124 0.26 1.01 6.65
N ALA A 125 1.05 1.47 5.67
CA ALA A 125 1.73 2.76 5.75
C ALA A 125 0.77 3.93 5.56
N ILE A 126 -0.15 3.83 4.59
CA ILE A 126 -1.21 4.80 4.36
C ILE A 126 -2.09 4.92 5.60
N ASP A 127 -2.54 3.80 6.17
CA ASP A 127 -3.38 3.79 7.37
C ASP A 127 -2.73 4.50 8.55
N ARG A 128 -1.43 4.28 8.78
CA ARG A 128 -0.68 4.99 9.84
C ARG A 128 -0.64 6.50 9.61
N LEU A 129 -0.48 6.94 8.36
CA LEU A 129 -0.50 8.37 8.01
C LEU A 129 -1.89 8.96 8.19
N VAL A 130 -2.93 8.26 7.74
CA VAL A 130 -4.33 8.69 7.84
C VAL A 130 -4.77 8.76 9.30
N GLN A 131 -4.46 7.76 10.12
CA GLN A 131 -4.76 7.77 11.56
C GLN A 131 -4.06 8.91 12.29
N ARG A 132 -2.81 9.23 11.91
CA ARG A 132 -2.01 10.26 12.59
C ARG A 132 -2.35 11.68 12.14
N HIS A 133 -2.63 11.88 10.85
CA HIS A 133 -2.73 13.21 10.24
C HIS A 133 -4.13 13.52 9.68
N GLY A 134 -5.04 12.55 9.63
CA GLY A 134 -6.34 12.68 8.99
C GLY A 134 -6.27 12.68 7.45
N GLY A 135 -5.15 12.24 6.87
CA GLY A 135 -4.88 12.21 5.44
C GLY A 135 -3.40 11.93 5.14
N ILE A 136 -3.03 11.90 3.86
CA ILE A 136 -1.66 11.64 3.40
C ILE A 136 -0.92 12.98 3.26
N PRO A 137 0.12 13.28 4.06
CA PRO A 137 0.89 14.52 3.88
C PRO A 137 1.62 14.53 2.53
N ALA A 138 1.60 15.68 1.81
CA ALA A 138 2.27 15.82 0.52
C ALA A 138 3.78 15.51 0.56
N ASP A 139 4.45 15.76 1.68
CA ASP A 139 5.87 15.44 1.88
C ASP A 139 6.14 13.93 2.07
N LYS A 140 5.10 13.11 2.20
CA LYS A 140 5.19 11.65 2.36
C LYS A 140 4.80 10.88 1.10
N VAL A 141 4.31 11.56 0.07
CA VAL A 141 3.87 10.93 -1.19
C VAL A 141 5.05 10.23 -1.88
N ASP A 142 6.20 10.89 -2.00
CA ASP A 142 7.39 10.28 -2.62
C ASP A 142 7.84 9.01 -1.88
N GLY A 143 7.79 9.02 -0.53
CA GLY A 143 8.10 7.84 0.28
C GLY A 143 7.10 6.69 0.10
N LEU A 144 5.84 6.97 -0.24
CA LEU A 144 4.85 5.93 -0.56
C LEU A 144 5.13 5.31 -1.94
N TYR A 145 5.61 6.08 -2.92
CA TYR A 145 6.07 5.52 -4.19
C TYR A 145 7.28 4.62 -4.02
N GLU A 146 8.26 5.03 -3.21
CA GLU A 146 9.43 4.21 -2.89
C GLU A 146 9.02 2.91 -2.19
N LEU A 147 8.09 3.00 -1.23
CA LEU A 147 7.55 1.83 -0.53
C LEU A 147 6.76 0.90 -1.46
N GLY A 148 5.96 1.45 -2.37
CA GLY A 148 5.24 0.69 -3.38
C GLY A 148 6.19 -0.03 -4.33
N ALA A 149 7.24 0.65 -4.80
CA ALA A 149 8.27 0.05 -5.64
C ALA A 149 8.99 -1.11 -4.94
N LEU A 150 9.26 -0.99 -3.64
CA LEU A 150 9.84 -2.07 -2.83
C LEU A 150 8.91 -3.29 -2.75
N ALA A 151 7.60 -3.06 -2.73
CA ALA A 151 6.57 -4.11 -2.78
C ALA A 151 6.28 -4.64 -4.20
N GLY A 152 6.99 -4.14 -5.22
CA GLY A 152 6.79 -4.52 -6.63
C GLY A 152 5.51 -3.94 -7.24
N LEU A 153 5.02 -2.82 -6.71
CA LEU A 153 3.88 -2.08 -7.24
C LEU A 153 4.34 -1.02 -8.24
N SER A 154 3.55 -0.88 -9.31
CA SER A 154 3.68 0.20 -10.28
C SER A 154 3.17 1.51 -9.70
N ARG A 155 3.59 2.62 -10.32
CA ARG A 155 3.14 3.96 -9.90
C ARG A 155 1.63 4.13 -9.99
N ALA A 156 1.00 3.56 -11.02
CA ALA A 156 -0.44 3.60 -11.21
C ALA A 156 -1.21 2.85 -10.10
N GLU A 157 -0.72 1.68 -9.68
CA GLU A 157 -1.30 0.93 -8.56
C GLU A 157 -1.21 1.73 -7.24
N VAL A 158 -0.09 2.42 -7.02
CA VAL A 158 0.09 3.30 -5.85
C VAL A 158 -0.85 4.51 -5.93
N ASP A 159 -0.97 5.13 -7.10
CA ASP A 159 -1.85 6.29 -7.32
C ASP A 159 -3.33 5.95 -7.08
N GLU A 160 -3.80 4.82 -7.61
CA GLU A 160 -5.19 4.37 -7.42
C GLU A 160 -5.52 4.22 -5.93
N ARG A 161 -4.59 3.64 -5.16
CA ARG A 161 -4.76 3.45 -3.72
C ARG A 161 -4.70 4.76 -2.96
N MET A 162 -3.71 5.62 -3.24
CA MET A 162 -3.62 6.94 -2.61
C MET A 162 -4.83 7.82 -2.93
N GLY A 163 -5.42 7.69 -4.12
CA GLY A 163 -6.62 8.41 -4.54
C GLY A 163 -7.85 8.17 -3.68
N ARG A 164 -7.86 7.11 -2.87
CA ARG A 164 -8.90 6.82 -1.86
C ARG A 164 -8.80 7.70 -0.61
N HIS A 165 -7.71 8.43 -0.45
CA HIS A 165 -7.41 9.25 0.72
C HIS A 165 -7.12 10.71 0.35
N ARG A 166 -7.44 11.65 1.25
CA ARG A 166 -7.16 13.06 1.03
C ARG A 166 -5.67 13.35 1.19
N VAL A 167 -5.04 13.89 0.15
CA VAL A 167 -3.68 14.44 0.23
C VAL A 167 -3.72 15.81 0.92
N LEU A 168 -2.93 15.95 1.98
CA LEU A 168 -2.82 17.17 2.77
C LEU A 168 -1.73 18.07 2.18
N PRO A 169 -1.96 19.39 2.11
CA PRO A 169 -0.97 20.32 1.56
C PRO A 169 0.30 20.32 2.41
N ARG A 170 1.44 20.57 1.74
CA ARG A 170 2.72 20.69 2.42
C ARG A 170 2.65 21.83 3.45
N PRO A 171 3.06 21.62 4.71
CA PRO A 171 3.12 22.71 5.68
C PRO A 171 4.07 23.79 5.14
N GLN A 172 3.61 25.04 5.12
CA GLN A 172 4.44 26.16 4.68
C GLN A 172 5.61 26.32 5.65
N ALA A 173 6.84 26.27 5.13
CA ALA A 173 8.02 26.49 5.93
C ALA A 173 8.07 27.95 6.40
N ILE A 174 8.18 28.16 7.71
CA ILE A 174 8.34 29.51 8.27
C ILE A 174 9.71 30.04 7.87
N GLY A 175 9.74 31.10 7.06
CA GLY A 175 10.96 31.74 6.58
C GLY A 175 11.85 32.26 7.72
N PRO A 176 13.16 32.46 7.48
CA PRO A 176 14.13 32.85 8.50
C PRO A 176 13.79 34.19 9.18
N GLU A 177 13.22 35.13 8.43
CA GLU A 177 12.79 36.43 8.96
C GLU A 177 11.66 36.30 9.98
N ARG A 178 10.63 35.50 9.65
CA ARG A 178 9.52 35.25 10.56
C ARG A 178 9.99 34.51 11.83
N ARG A 179 10.97 33.61 11.71
CA ARG A 179 11.60 32.97 12.89
C ARG A 179 12.34 33.97 13.78
N ARG A 180 13.05 34.94 13.21
CA ARG A 180 13.69 36.03 13.96
C ARG A 180 12.65 36.88 14.68
N GLN A 181 11.58 37.27 13.98
CA GLN A 181 10.48 38.04 14.56
C GLN A 181 9.85 37.33 15.77
N VAL A 182 9.54 36.03 15.64
CA VAL A 182 8.96 35.23 16.74
C VAL A 182 9.90 35.17 17.95
N ARG A 183 11.22 35.00 17.74
CA ARG A 183 12.19 35.04 18.85
C ARG A 183 12.22 36.41 19.54
N ALA A 184 12.28 37.49 18.77
CA ALA A 184 12.28 38.84 19.32
C ALA A 184 11.03 39.13 20.17
N LEU A 185 9.86 38.63 19.74
CA LEU A 185 8.62 38.75 20.49
C LEU A 185 8.60 37.90 21.77
N LEU A 186 9.18 36.69 21.75
CA LEU A 186 9.31 35.86 22.95
C LEU A 186 10.28 36.50 23.96
N ASP A 187 11.39 37.06 23.49
CA ASP A 187 12.35 37.79 24.32
C ASP A 187 11.71 39.04 24.94
N GLU A 188 10.92 39.78 24.15
CA GLU A 188 10.18 40.94 24.62
C GLU A 188 9.11 40.55 25.65
N PHE A 189 8.37 39.46 25.41
CA PHE A 189 7.40 38.94 26.36
C PHE A 189 8.07 38.62 27.71
N GLY A 190 9.22 37.93 27.70
CA GLY A 190 9.97 37.63 28.92
C GLY A 190 10.41 38.88 29.69
N ARG A 191 10.91 39.90 28.98
CA ARG A 191 11.26 41.20 29.60
C ARG A 191 10.06 41.88 30.27
N LEU A 192 8.87 41.80 29.67
CA LEU A 192 7.66 42.45 30.19
C LEU A 192 7.01 41.68 31.35
N THR A 193 7.17 40.35 31.42
CA THR A 193 6.60 39.54 32.51
C THR A 193 7.57 39.28 33.66
N GLY A 194 8.85 39.64 33.50
CA GLY A 194 9.91 39.35 34.47
C GLY A 194 10.29 37.87 34.53
N ASP A 195 9.86 37.08 33.55
CA ASP A 195 10.21 35.66 33.45
C ASP A 195 11.63 35.50 32.86
N PRO A 196 12.43 34.51 33.32
CA PRO A 196 13.66 34.13 32.64
C PRO A 196 13.37 33.65 31.21
N PRO A 197 14.36 33.66 30.30
CA PRO A 197 14.17 33.30 28.90
C PRO A 197 13.47 31.94 28.77
N ARG A 198 12.23 31.98 28.28
CA ARG A 198 11.33 30.83 28.22
C ARG A 198 11.70 29.87 27.07
N PRO A 199 11.22 28.60 27.13
CA PRO A 199 11.60 27.53 26.22
C PRO A 199 11.06 27.77 24.79
N PRO A 200 11.34 26.87 23.81
CA PRO A 200 10.73 26.92 22.47
C PRO A 200 9.22 27.21 22.49
N CYS A 201 8.68 27.68 21.36
CA CYS A 201 7.28 28.08 21.18
C CYS A 201 6.23 27.14 21.82
N SER A 202 6.49 25.83 21.82
CA SER A 202 5.67 24.81 22.51
C SER A 202 5.61 25.00 24.02
N GLY A 203 6.75 25.27 24.67
CA GLY A 203 6.83 25.61 26.08
C GLY A 203 6.12 26.92 26.42
N TRP A 204 6.15 27.91 25.52
CA TRP A 204 5.31 29.11 25.68
C TRP A 204 3.82 28.75 25.60
N LEU A 205 3.37 27.91 24.67
CA LEU A 205 1.97 27.47 24.60
C LEU A 205 1.56 26.55 25.76
N GLY A 206 2.49 25.95 26.48
CA GLY A 206 2.22 24.95 27.52
C GLY A 206 1.87 23.58 26.93
N VAL A 207 2.34 23.28 25.72
CA VAL A 207 2.11 22.01 25.03
C VAL A 207 3.42 21.22 24.91
N GLY A 208 3.34 19.90 25.03
CA GLY A 208 4.48 19.01 24.85
C GLY A 208 4.98 18.97 23.39
N PRO A 209 6.19 18.44 23.15
CA PRO A 209 6.75 18.31 21.79
C PRO A 209 5.94 17.38 20.88
N ASP A 210 5.19 16.44 21.47
CA ASP A 210 4.35 15.47 20.75
C ASP A 210 2.87 15.89 20.68
N ALA A 211 2.56 17.16 20.97
CA ALA A 211 1.19 17.66 20.96
C ALA A 211 0.56 17.61 19.57
N THR A 212 -0.69 17.16 19.48
CA THR A 212 -1.45 17.12 18.23
C THR A 212 -1.80 18.53 17.77
N ALA A 213 -2.07 18.70 16.46
CA ALA A 213 -2.50 19.98 15.91
C ALA A 213 -3.78 20.53 16.57
N GLU A 214 -4.64 19.65 17.09
CA GLU A 214 -5.84 20.03 17.84
C GLU A 214 -5.48 20.57 19.23
N GLN A 215 -4.58 19.91 19.96
CA GLN A 215 -4.08 20.37 21.25
C GLN A 215 -3.38 21.73 21.14
N VAL A 216 -2.57 21.93 20.09
CA VAL A 216 -1.92 23.22 19.80
C VAL A 216 -2.96 24.32 19.54
N ARG A 217 -3.99 24.04 18.74
CA ARG A 217 -5.08 25.01 18.45
C ARG A 217 -5.88 25.35 19.71
N ALA A 218 -6.20 24.35 20.54
CA ALA A 218 -6.91 24.56 21.80
C ALA A 218 -6.10 25.41 22.78
N ALA A 219 -4.79 25.14 22.92
CA ALA A 219 -3.89 25.94 23.75
C ALA A 219 -3.79 27.39 23.25
N ALA A 220 -3.66 27.61 21.94
CA ALA A 220 -3.64 28.94 21.34
C ALA A 220 -4.97 29.69 21.55
N ALA A 221 -6.11 29.01 21.44
CA ALA A 221 -7.42 29.59 21.70
C ALA A 221 -7.59 30.01 23.17
N SER A 222 -7.16 29.16 24.12
CA SER A 222 -7.16 29.49 25.55
C SER A 222 -6.28 30.70 25.87
N ARG A 223 -5.09 30.80 25.25
CA ARG A 223 -4.23 31.99 25.40
C ARG A 223 -4.86 33.25 24.82
N ARG A 224 -5.54 33.18 23.66
CA ARG A 224 -6.27 34.33 23.10
C ARG A 224 -7.38 34.81 24.03
N ALA A 225 -8.11 33.89 24.67
CA ALA A 225 -9.13 34.26 25.65
C ALA A 225 -8.53 35.05 26.82
N ARG A 226 -7.43 34.56 27.40
CA ARG A 226 -6.69 35.26 28.47
C ARG A 226 -6.09 36.59 28.02
N ALA A 227 -5.61 36.69 26.78
CA ALA A 227 -5.05 37.93 26.25
C ALA A 227 -6.08 39.07 26.17
N ARG A 228 -7.36 38.74 25.96
CA ARG A 228 -8.45 39.73 25.93
C ARG A 228 -8.74 40.34 27.30
N GLU A 229 -8.43 39.62 28.38
CA GLU A 229 -8.56 40.08 29.76
C GLU A 229 -7.43 41.07 30.14
N LEU A 230 -6.34 41.11 29.37
CA LEU A 230 -5.24 42.04 29.62
C LEU A 230 -5.63 43.48 29.21
N PRO A 231 -5.18 44.49 29.98
CA PRO A 231 -5.25 45.89 29.57
C PRO A 231 -4.63 46.11 28.18
N PRO A 232 -5.11 47.08 27.38
CA PRO A 232 -4.57 47.40 26.06
C PRO A 232 -3.20 48.10 26.16
N GLN A 233 -2.20 47.33 26.55
CA GLN A 233 -0.82 47.76 26.78
C GLN A 233 0.15 46.90 25.96
N ARG A 234 1.45 47.23 26.00
CA ARG A 234 2.48 46.57 25.20
C ARG A 234 2.50 45.05 25.36
N LEU A 235 2.28 44.55 26.57
CA LEU A 235 2.21 43.12 26.85
C LEU A 235 1.11 42.41 26.03
N ARG A 236 -0.08 43.01 25.93
CA ARG A 236 -1.18 42.46 25.13
C ARG A 236 -0.84 42.44 23.65
N ALA A 237 -0.25 43.51 23.12
CA ALA A 237 0.18 43.57 21.71
C ALA A 237 1.20 42.48 21.36
N VAL A 238 2.19 42.23 22.23
CA VAL A 238 3.18 41.16 22.04
C VAL A 238 2.51 39.78 22.05
N VAL A 239 1.58 39.54 22.96
CA VAL A 239 0.82 38.28 23.02
C VAL A 239 -0.04 38.08 21.78
N ASP A 240 -0.71 39.12 21.30
CA ASP A 240 -1.55 39.05 20.10
C ASP A 240 -0.70 38.72 18.85
N GLU A 241 0.45 39.38 18.69
CA GLU A 241 1.41 39.10 17.60
C GLU A 241 1.99 37.68 17.66
N LEU A 242 2.30 37.18 18.87
CA LEU A 242 2.74 35.79 19.08
C LEU A 242 1.66 34.77 18.72
N LEU A 243 0.37 35.16 18.76
CA LEU A 243 -0.76 34.28 18.45
C LEU A 243 -1.16 34.28 16.96
N VAL A 244 -0.64 35.22 16.14
CA VAL A 244 -0.89 35.28 14.70
C VAL A 244 -0.43 34.02 13.94
N PRO A 245 0.76 33.44 14.17
CA PRO A 245 1.21 32.24 13.46
C PRO A 245 0.34 30.99 13.70
N TRP A 246 -0.50 31.01 14.74
CA TRP A 246 -1.33 29.89 15.18
C TRP A 246 -2.79 30.03 14.77
N SER A 247 -3.15 31.08 14.01
CA SER A 247 -4.48 31.22 13.39
C SER A 247 -4.45 30.71 11.94
N THR A 248 -3.32 30.87 11.26
CA THR A 248 -3.00 30.20 10.00
C THR A 248 -2.40 28.82 10.29
N SER A 249 -2.67 27.82 9.45
CA SER A 249 -2.22 26.42 9.61
C SER A 249 -0.70 26.21 9.48
N CYS A 250 0.12 27.05 10.12
CA CYS A 250 1.57 27.04 10.07
C CYS A 250 2.11 26.26 11.27
N SER A 251 2.47 25.00 11.04
CA SER A 251 3.12 24.14 12.03
C SER A 251 4.52 24.66 12.33
N CYS A 252 4.67 25.33 13.47
CA CYS A 252 5.96 25.77 14.00
C CYS A 252 6.67 24.60 14.70
N THR A 253 7.00 23.55 13.95
CA THR A 253 7.79 22.42 14.45
C THR A 253 9.27 22.73 14.21
N SER A 254 9.90 23.43 15.14
CA SER A 254 11.36 23.54 15.16
C SER A 254 11.94 22.21 15.63
N ARG A 255 12.44 21.37 14.72
CA ARG A 255 13.54 20.47 15.07
C ARG A 255 14.83 21.28 14.98
N SER A 256 15.53 21.32 16.12
CA SER A 256 16.87 21.83 16.29
C SER A 256 17.85 21.23 15.30
#